data_AF-A0A514LI84-F1
#
_entry.id   AF-A0A514LI84-F1
#
_cell.length_a   1.000
_cell.length_b   1.000
_cell.length_c   1.000
_cell.angle_alpha   90.00
_cell.angle_beta   90.00
_cell.angle_gamma   90.00
#
_symmetry.space_group_name_H-M   'P 1'
#
loop_
_entity.id
_entity.type
_entity.pdbx_description
1 polymer ?
#
loop_
_entity_poly.entity_id
_entity_poly.type
_entity_poly.pdbx_seq_one_letter_code
_entity_poly.pdbx_strand_id
1 'polypeptide(L)' 'MSRKRGIMSDALKEEIAKEIGIYDTVQQEGWGGIKSKDAGNMVKKAVEMAEKDLEPKHH' A
#
# COMPACT_ATOMS: atom_id res chain seq x y z
N MET A 1 23.05 11.13 4.04
CA MET A 1 21.62 11.21 4.41
C MET A 1 21.06 9.80 4.51
N SER A 2 20.71 9.36 5.71
CA SER A 2 20.13 8.05 5.99
C SER A 2 18.89 7.86 5.12
N ARG A 3 18.89 6.88 4.20
CA ARG A 3 17.69 6.50 3.45
C ARG A 3 16.64 6.09 4.48
N LYS A 4 15.67 6.97 4.76
CA LYS A 4 14.50 6.60 5.56
C LYS A 4 13.82 5.47 4.79
N ARG A 5 13.98 4.23 5.27
CA ARG A 5 13.23 3.09 4.75
C ARG A 5 11.76 3.43 4.97
N GLY A 6 10.98 3.49 3.90
CA GLY A 6 9.53 3.61 4.03
C GLY A 6 8.99 2.43 4.83
N ILE A 7 7.87 2.64 5.53
CA ILE A 7 7.20 1.61 6.32
C ILE A 7 6.72 0.47 5.40
N MET A 8 6.30 0.82 4.18
CA MET A 8 5.87 -0.14 3.15
C MET A 8 7.00 -0.39 2.15
N SER A 9 7.24 -1.66 1.82
CA SER A 9 8.08 -2.04 0.68
C SER A 9 7.41 -1.62 -0.64
N ASP A 10 8.20 -1.46 -1.71
CA ASP A 10 7.63 -1.09 -3.00
C ASP A 10 6.73 -2.20 -3.57
N ALA A 11 7.06 -3.47 -3.31
CA ALA A 11 6.21 -4.60 -3.66
C ALA A 11 4.83 -4.53 -2.97
N LEU A 12 4.78 -4.23 -1.67
CA LEU A 12 3.53 -4.10 -0.93
C LEU A 12 2.68 -2.93 -1.46
N LYS A 13 3.31 -1.80 -1.81
CA LYS A 13 2.60 -0.67 -2.41
C LYS A 13 1.98 -1.06 -3.75
N GLU A 14 2.71 -1.76 -4.62
CA GLU A 14 2.20 -2.21 -5.91
C GLU A 14 1.04 -3.21 -5.78
N GLU A 15 1.14 -4.14 -4.84
CA GLU A 15 0.08 -5.11 -4.56
C GLU A 15 -1.21 -4.40 -4.13
N ILE A 16 -1.12 -3.50 -3.14
CA ILE A 16 -2.29 -2.74 -2.68
C ILE A 16 -2.83 -1.84 -3.79
N ALA A 17 -1.95 -1.21 -4.58
CA ALA A 17 -2.36 -0.38 -5.71
C ALA A 17 -3.18 -1.16 -6.75
N LYS A 18 -2.83 -2.43 -6.99
CA LYS A 18 -3.62 -3.33 -7.84
C LYS A 18 -4.96 -3.66 -7.19
N GLU A 19 -4.97 -3.99 -5.90
CA GLU A 19 -6.19 -4.38 -5.20
C GLU A 19 -7.22 -3.25 -5.10
N ILE A 20 -6.76 -2.01 -4.90
CA ILE A 20 -7.65 -0.83 -4.79
C ILE A 20 -7.87 -0.11 -6.13
N GLY A 21 -7.30 -0.63 -7.24
CA GLY A 21 -7.56 -0.14 -8.59
C GLY A 21 -6.88 1.18 -8.97
N ILE A 22 -5.75 1.53 -8.34
CA ILE A 22 -4.98 2.75 -8.65
C ILE A 22 -3.67 2.47 -9.41
N TYR A 23 -3.38 1.20 -9.69
CA TYR A 23 -2.11 0.79 -10.29
C TYR A 23 -1.83 1.48 -11.62
N ASP A 24 -2.84 1.63 -12.49
CA ASP A 24 -2.66 2.27 -13.80
C ASP A 24 -2.24 3.74 -13.66
N THR A 25 -2.84 4.49 -12.74
CA THR A 25 -2.44 5.87 -12.43
C THR A 25 -1.02 5.91 -11.90
N VAL A 26 -0.63 4.98 -11.03
CA VAL A 26 0.75 4.89 -10.52
C VAL A 26 1.74 4.59 -11.64
N GLN A 27 1.40 3.75 -12.62
CA GLN A 27 2.28 3.46 -13.76
C GLN A 27 2.41 4.66 -14.71
N GLN A 28 1.34 5.41 -14.94
CA GLN A 28 1.33 6.53 -15.89
C GLN A 28 1.89 7.82 -15.29
N GLU A 29 1.50 8.14 -14.05
CA GLU A 29 1.75 9.44 -13.41
C GLU A 29 2.68 9.34 -12.19
N GLY A 30 3.03 8.12 -11.79
CA GLY A 30 3.76 7.87 -10.55
C GLY A 30 2.88 8.03 -9.32
N TRP A 31 3.49 7.79 -8.14
CA TRP A 31 2.81 7.95 -6.84
C TRP A 31 2.38 9.39 -6.54
N GLY A 32 2.91 10.39 -7.26
CA GLY A 32 2.49 11.78 -7.14
C GLY A 32 1.16 12.09 -7.83
N GLY A 33 0.69 11.25 -8.76
CA GLY A 33 -0.57 11.45 -9.50
C GLY A 33 -1.82 10.92 -8.79
N ILE A 34 -1.67 10.14 -7.71
CA ILE A 34 -2.82 9.59 -6.98
C ILE A 34 -3.48 10.67 -6.11
N LYS A 35 -4.79 10.55 -5.87
CA LYS A 35 -5.50 11.48 -4.99
C LYS A 35 -5.18 11.19 -3.53
N SER A 36 -5.33 12.19 -2.65
CA SER A 36 -5.16 12.00 -1.21
C SER A 36 -6.07 10.90 -0.63
N LYS A 37 -7.26 10.71 -1.23
CA LYS A 37 -8.18 9.61 -0.88
C LYS A 37 -7.57 8.23 -1.19
N ASP A 38 -6.88 8.10 -2.31
CA ASP A 38 -6.28 6.84 -2.75
C ASP A 38 -5.11 6.47 -1.83
N ALA A 39 -4.30 7.46 -1.45
CA ALA A 39 -3.24 7.27 -0.46
C ALA A 39 -3.81 6.84 0.91
N GLY A 40 -4.92 7.44 1.35
CA GLY A 40 -5.61 7.04 2.58
C GLY A 40 -6.15 5.61 2.52
N ASN A 41 -6.77 5.23 1.39
CA ASN A 41 -7.25 3.85 1.16
C ASN A 41 -6.09 2.84 1.15
N MET A 42 -4.94 3.20 0.59
CA MET A 42 -3.75 2.35 0.58
C MET A 42 -3.24 2.07 2.00
N VAL A 43 -3.16 3.10 2.85
CA VAL A 43 -2.78 2.93 4.27
C VAL A 43 -3.80 2.08 5.01
N LYS A 44 -5.10 2.35 4.83
CA LYS A 44 -6.17 1.54 5.43
C LYS A 44 -6.00 0.07 5.07
N LYS A 45 -5.77 -0.21 3.78
CA LYS A 45 -5.61 -1.58 3.28
C LYS A 45 -4.37 -2.27 3.84
N ALA A 46 -3.26 -1.54 3.96
CA ALA A 46 -2.04 -2.06 4.58
C ALA A 46 -2.26 -2.48 6.04
N VAL A 47 -3.02 -1.68 6.80
CA VAL A 47 -3.38 -2.01 8.18
C VAL A 47 -4.29 -3.23 8.22
N GLU A 48 -5.31 -3.32 7.35
CA GLU A 48 -6.18 -4.50 7.27
C GLU A 48 -5.40 -5.79 6.96
N MET A 49 -4.39 -5.74 6.08
CA MET A 49 -3.51 -6.87 5.80
C MET A 49 -2.67 -7.26 7.04
N ALA A 50 -2.09 -6.27 7.71
CA ALA A 50 -1.30 -6.51 8.91
C ALA A 50 -2.12 -7.12 10.05
N GLU A 51 -3.35 -6.65 10.27
CA GLU A 51 -4.26 -7.22 11.27
C GLU A 51 -4.57 -8.69 10.95
N LYS A 52 -4.87 -9.02 9.69
CA LYS A 52 -5.10 -10.41 9.25
C LYS A 52 -3.89 -11.32 9.44
N ASP A 53 -2.68 -10.79 9.26
CA ASP A 53 -1.45 -11.56 9.47
C ASP A 53 -1.18 -11.82 10.96
N LEU A 54 -1.63 -10.91 11.84
CA LEU A 54 -1.53 -11.04 13.29
C LEU A 54 -2.65 -11.89 13.90
N GLU A 55 -3.76 -12.11 13.19
CA GLU A 55 -4.82 -13.00 13.66
C GLU A 55 -4.24 -14.39 13.96
N PRO A 56 -4.38 -14.90 15.21
CA PRO A 56 -3.81 -16.17 15.59
C PRO A 56 -4.43 -17.28 14.74
N LYS A 57 -3.62 -17.87 13.86
CA LYS A 57 -3.98 -19.07 13.12
C LYS A 57 -4.08 -20.20 14.13
N HIS A 58 -5.30 -20.53 14.55
CA HIS A 58 -5.59 -21.74 15.30
C HIS A 58 -5.23 -22.94 14.40
N HIS A 59 -4.01 -23.45 14.56
CA HIS A 59 -3.55 -24.72 14.00
C HIS A 59 -3.77 -25.84 15.02
#